data_AF-A0A4Q3HR21-F1
#
_entry.id   AF-A0A4Q3HR21-F1
#
_cell.length_a   1.000
_cell.length_b   1.000
_cell.length_c   1.000
_cell.angle_alpha   90.00
_cell.angle_beta   90.00
_cell.angle_gamma   90.00
#
_symmetry.space_group_name_H-M   'P 1'
#
loop_
_entity.id
_entity.type
_entity.pdbx_description
1 polymer ?
#
loop_
_entity_poly.entity_id
_entity_poly.type
_entity_poly.pdbx_seq_one_letter_code
_entity_poly.pdbx_strand_id
1 'polypeptide(L)'
;NEHDACGVGFIAHMKGQKSHQIIKDGLFILENLTHRGAVGADPLMGDGAGILLQIPDKFFREEMAKQGITLPKAGEYAVGHFFLPRDPDQIEHFKKVIVDVTAEEGQQFIGFREVPVDNSSLSKAPDIAGTEPYHLQVFIGAGRDAATNQDFERKLFLIRKVISNRIYDQFGGQETGFYPVSLSSTTIVYKGMFLAYQVGAYYKDLADPRFESAVALVHQRFSTNTFPSWKLAHPYRMVAHNGEINTLRSNVNWMAARQASVSSPLFGDDISKLWPISYEGQSDTACFDNALEFLLRGGYSLAHAMMMLIPEAWAGNQSMSKERKAFYEYHAALMEPWDGPAAVCFTDGRQIGATLDRNGLRPARYLVTDDDRIILASEAGTLPVPEESIIKKWRLQPGKMLLIDMEKGQIISDEELKTTLATRHPYEKWLDRTQLILEDLKPVEPRALRRDVSLLDRQQAFGYTSEDTKILMSPMATTGQEAVGSMGTDTPISAMSQKSKLL
;
A
#
# COMPACT_ATOMS: atom_id res chain seq x y z
N ASN A 1 -18.68 4.23 -19.48
CA ASN A 1 -17.39 4.15 -20.20
C ASN A 1 -16.26 4.60 -19.29
N GLU A 2 -16.00 3.84 -18.22
CA GLU A 2 -14.75 3.90 -17.45
C GLU A 2 -14.03 2.58 -17.74
N HIS A 3 -13.06 2.58 -18.66
CA HIS A 3 -12.33 1.37 -19.06
C HIS A 3 -10.97 1.24 -18.36
N ASP A 4 -10.51 2.27 -17.63
CA ASP A 4 -9.16 2.33 -17.04
C ASP A 4 -9.20 2.32 -15.50
N ALA A 5 -9.54 1.17 -14.92
CA ALA A 5 -9.56 1.02 -13.47
C ALA A 5 -9.42 -0.45 -13.07
N CYS A 6 -8.46 -0.76 -12.20
CA CYS A 6 -8.30 -2.06 -11.54
C CYS A 6 -9.60 -2.54 -10.87
N GLY A 7 -9.68 -3.83 -10.56
CA GLY A 7 -10.71 -4.39 -9.68
C GLY A 7 -10.18 -4.57 -8.27
N VAL A 8 -10.89 -4.09 -7.25
CA VAL A 8 -10.57 -4.39 -5.84
C VAL A 8 -11.83 -4.81 -5.11
N GLY A 9 -11.70 -5.78 -4.21
CA GLY A 9 -12.79 -6.18 -3.33
C GLY A 9 -12.33 -7.04 -2.18
N PHE A 10 -13.17 -7.13 -1.16
CA PHE A 10 -12.98 -8.09 -0.09
C PHE A 10 -14.31 -8.67 0.37
N ILE A 11 -14.22 -9.86 0.98
CA ILE A 11 -15.27 -10.43 1.80
C ILE A 11 -14.69 -10.76 3.17
N ALA A 12 -15.44 -10.46 4.23
CA ALA A 12 -15.06 -10.78 5.60
C ALA A 12 -16.26 -11.24 6.42
N HIS A 13 -16.01 -12.13 7.39
CA HIS A 13 -16.97 -12.49 8.41
C HIS A 13 -16.76 -11.58 9.63
N MET A 14 -17.78 -10.79 10.00
CA MET A 14 -17.66 -9.73 11.00
C MET A 14 -17.19 -10.23 12.37
N LYS A 15 -17.60 -11.45 12.77
CA LYS A 15 -17.21 -12.13 14.01
C LYS A 15 -15.97 -13.03 13.89
N GLY A 16 -15.21 -12.93 12.80
CA GLY A 16 -13.97 -13.68 12.63
C GLY A 16 -14.14 -15.19 12.42
N GLN A 17 -15.34 -15.67 12.06
CA GLN A 17 -15.54 -17.09 11.77
C GLN A 17 -14.87 -17.45 10.45
N LYS A 18 -13.90 -18.37 10.54
CA LYS A 18 -13.15 -18.83 9.37
C LYS A 18 -13.96 -19.88 8.62
N SER A 19 -13.99 -19.78 7.30
CA SER A 19 -14.51 -20.85 6.47
C SER A 19 -13.83 -20.85 5.10
N HIS A 20 -13.87 -22.01 4.44
CA HIS A 20 -13.43 -22.11 3.05
C HIS A 20 -14.38 -21.37 2.09
N GLN A 21 -15.63 -21.14 2.50
CA GLN A 21 -16.59 -20.38 1.69
C GLN A 21 -16.15 -18.93 1.48
N ILE A 22 -15.53 -18.29 2.48
CA ILE A 22 -14.98 -16.93 2.34
C ILE A 22 -13.92 -16.85 1.22
N ILE A 23 -13.12 -17.90 1.05
CA ILE A 23 -12.10 -17.97 0.00
C ILE A 23 -12.76 -18.17 -1.37
N LYS A 24 -13.73 -19.07 -1.46
CA LYS A 24 -14.52 -19.29 -2.68
C LYS A 24 -15.24 -18.02 -3.13
N ASP A 25 -15.89 -17.33 -2.19
CA ASP A 25 -16.58 -16.06 -2.44
C ASP A 25 -15.59 -14.97 -2.86
N GLY A 26 -14.41 -14.91 -2.23
CA GLY A 26 -13.33 -14.00 -2.63
C GLY A 26 -12.86 -14.22 -4.07
N LEU A 27 -12.59 -15.48 -4.45
CA LEU A 27 -12.22 -15.84 -5.82
C LEU A 27 -13.34 -15.54 -6.81
N PHE A 28 -14.60 -15.79 -6.43
CA PHE A 28 -15.76 -15.44 -7.25
C PHE A 28 -15.88 -13.92 -7.46
N ILE A 29 -15.65 -13.11 -6.42
CA ILE A 29 -15.58 -11.64 -6.56
C ILE A 29 -14.48 -11.25 -7.55
N LEU A 30 -13.30 -11.88 -7.44
CA LEU A 30 -12.17 -11.61 -8.34
C LEU A 30 -12.52 -11.92 -9.81
N GLU A 31 -13.16 -13.06 -10.07
CA GLU A 31 -13.62 -13.44 -11.42
C GLU A 31 -14.61 -12.43 -12.01
N ASN A 32 -15.52 -11.89 -11.20
CA ASN A 32 -16.47 -10.87 -11.62
C ASN A 32 -15.86 -9.47 -11.77
N LEU A 33 -14.56 -9.32 -11.52
CA LEU A 33 -13.79 -8.11 -11.78
C LEU A 33 -12.88 -8.26 -13.01
N THR A 34 -13.01 -9.35 -13.79
CA THR A 34 -12.16 -9.61 -14.97
C THR A 34 -12.26 -8.50 -16.02
N HIS A 35 -13.44 -7.91 -16.23
CA HIS A 35 -13.64 -6.82 -17.21
C HIS A 35 -12.91 -5.52 -16.83
N ARG A 36 -12.38 -5.43 -15.61
CA ARG A 36 -11.54 -4.33 -15.10
C ARG A 36 -10.03 -4.63 -15.19
N GLY A 37 -9.64 -5.83 -15.63
CA GLY A 37 -8.26 -6.18 -15.92
C GLY A 37 -7.92 -5.92 -17.38
N ALA A 38 -6.62 -5.74 -17.66
CA ALA A 38 -6.14 -5.79 -19.03
C ALA A 38 -5.79 -7.24 -19.41
N VAL A 39 -5.99 -7.55 -20.68
CA VAL A 39 -5.49 -8.78 -21.30
C VAL A 39 -4.34 -8.38 -22.22
N GLY A 40 -3.23 -9.11 -22.12
CA GLY A 40 -2.07 -8.91 -22.98
C GLY A 40 -2.33 -9.26 -24.45
N ALA A 41 -1.29 -9.13 -25.28
CA ALA A 41 -1.33 -9.64 -26.65
C ALA A 41 -1.55 -11.17 -26.70
N ASP A 42 -1.05 -11.88 -25.69
CA ASP A 42 -1.41 -13.28 -25.41
C ASP A 42 -2.67 -13.30 -24.53
N PRO A 43 -3.76 -13.97 -24.96
CA PRO A 43 -5.02 -14.00 -24.22
C PRO A 43 -4.95 -14.73 -22.88
N LEU A 44 -3.87 -15.47 -22.60
CA LEU A 44 -3.61 -16.12 -21.31
C LEU A 44 -2.71 -15.28 -20.39
N MET A 45 -2.25 -14.11 -20.86
CA MET A 45 -1.40 -13.19 -20.12
C MET A 45 -2.24 -12.09 -19.46
N GLY A 46 -2.30 -12.12 -18.13
CA GLY A 46 -2.90 -11.05 -17.32
C GLY A 46 -1.84 -10.20 -16.62
N ASP A 47 -2.19 -8.94 -16.33
CA ASP A 47 -1.29 -7.97 -15.69
C ASP A 47 -1.00 -8.25 -14.21
N GLY A 48 -1.80 -9.12 -13.59
CA GLY A 48 -1.63 -9.57 -12.22
C GLY A 48 -2.94 -9.68 -11.46
N ALA A 49 -3.08 -10.78 -10.71
CA ALA A 49 -4.21 -11.00 -9.82
C ALA A 49 -3.75 -11.72 -8.55
N GLY A 50 -4.54 -11.64 -7.50
CA GLY A 50 -4.22 -12.33 -6.26
C GLY A 50 -5.25 -12.16 -5.16
N ILE A 51 -4.97 -12.84 -4.05
CA ILE A 51 -5.79 -12.93 -2.86
C ILE A 51 -4.90 -12.90 -1.61
N LEU A 52 -5.30 -12.08 -0.63
CA LEU A 52 -4.73 -12.05 0.72
C LEU A 52 -5.74 -12.70 1.67
N LEU A 53 -5.24 -13.61 2.49
CA LEU A 53 -6.00 -14.41 3.45
C LEU A 53 -5.37 -14.34 4.83
N GLN A 54 -6.12 -14.76 5.85
CA GLN A 54 -5.50 -15.18 7.10
C GLN A 54 -4.72 -16.48 6.91
N ILE A 55 -3.74 -16.72 7.77
CA ILE A 55 -3.03 -18.01 7.79
C ILE A 55 -4.01 -19.14 8.17
N PRO A 56 -4.18 -20.16 7.32
CA PRO A 56 -5.01 -21.33 7.61
C PRO A 56 -4.25 -22.34 8.47
N ASP A 57 -4.24 -22.14 9.79
CA ASP A 57 -3.50 -22.99 10.74
C ASP A 57 -3.75 -24.49 10.54
N LYS A 58 -5.01 -24.89 10.42
CA LYS A 58 -5.40 -26.30 10.24
C LYS A 58 -4.73 -26.92 9.03
N PHE A 59 -4.80 -26.27 7.87
CA PHE A 59 -4.18 -26.73 6.63
C PHE A 59 -2.66 -26.87 6.80
N PHE A 60 -1.97 -25.81 7.25
CA PHE A 60 -0.52 -25.84 7.34
C PHE A 60 0.00 -26.81 8.39
N ARG A 61 -0.68 -26.93 9.53
CA ARG A 61 -0.33 -27.89 10.58
C ARG A 61 -0.37 -29.33 10.05
N GLU A 62 -1.41 -29.68 9.29
CA GLU A 62 -1.51 -31.00 8.68
C GLU A 62 -0.49 -31.20 7.56
N GLU A 63 -0.23 -30.20 6.71
CA GLU A 63 0.79 -30.31 5.65
C GLU A 63 2.21 -30.45 6.19
N MET A 64 2.55 -29.70 7.24
CA MET A 64 3.87 -29.78 7.87
C MET A 64 4.03 -31.07 8.68
N ALA A 65 2.96 -31.60 9.28
CA ALA A 65 2.99 -32.90 9.96
C ALA A 65 3.32 -34.06 9.01
N LYS A 66 2.92 -33.99 7.74
CA LYS A 66 3.33 -34.98 6.71
C LYS A 66 4.84 -35.02 6.48
N GLN A 67 5.54 -33.93 6.79
CA GLN A 67 7.00 -33.81 6.72
C GLN A 67 7.68 -34.10 8.07
N GLY A 68 6.94 -34.56 9.08
CA GLY A 68 7.44 -34.80 10.43
C GLY A 68 7.66 -33.52 11.26
N ILE A 69 7.12 -32.38 10.82
CA ILE A 69 7.28 -31.08 11.49
C ILE A 69 6.03 -30.76 12.31
N THR A 70 6.22 -30.46 13.59
CA THR A 70 5.14 -29.99 14.48
C THR A 70 5.18 -28.48 14.58
N LEU A 71 4.12 -27.80 14.11
CA LEU A 71 4.04 -26.34 14.23
C LEU A 71 3.68 -25.89 15.65
N PRO A 72 4.24 -24.76 16.14
CA PRO A 72 3.77 -24.05 17.34
C PRO A 72 2.28 -23.67 17.25
N LYS A 73 1.73 -23.09 18.32
CA LYS A 73 0.33 -22.63 18.29
C LYS A 73 0.14 -21.52 17.25
N ALA A 74 -1.07 -21.38 16.72
CA ALA A 74 -1.41 -20.28 15.83
C ALA A 74 -1.04 -18.92 16.50
N GLY A 75 -0.33 -18.07 15.76
CA GLY A 75 0.20 -16.79 16.26
C GLY A 75 1.58 -16.87 16.92
N GLU A 76 2.08 -18.07 17.24
CA GLU A 76 3.46 -18.34 17.70
C GLU A 76 4.37 -18.84 16.56
N TYR A 77 3.82 -19.00 15.35
CA TYR A 77 4.58 -19.23 14.14
C TYR A 77 4.08 -18.34 13.00
N ALA A 78 4.93 -18.14 12.02
CA ALA A 78 4.72 -17.35 10.83
C ALA A 78 4.97 -18.15 9.57
N VAL A 79 4.34 -17.70 8.49
CA VAL A 79 4.55 -18.22 7.15
C VAL A 79 5.05 -17.08 6.28
N GLY A 80 6.22 -17.27 5.68
CA GLY A 80 6.70 -16.43 4.60
C GLY A 80 6.43 -17.07 3.26
N HIS A 81 5.91 -16.33 2.29
CA HIS A 81 5.78 -16.76 0.90
C HIS A 81 6.76 -15.92 0.06
N PHE A 82 7.69 -16.61 -0.60
CA PHE A 82 8.77 -16.01 -1.38
C PHE A 82 8.70 -16.51 -2.82
N PHE A 83 8.87 -15.58 -3.75
CA PHE A 83 9.24 -15.91 -5.13
C PHE A 83 10.75 -15.99 -5.21
N LEU A 84 11.24 -17.07 -5.80
CA LEU A 84 12.66 -17.30 -6.09
C LEU A 84 12.82 -17.54 -7.60
N PRO A 85 14.01 -17.29 -8.17
CA PRO A 85 14.34 -17.82 -9.49
C PRO A 85 14.34 -19.36 -9.47
N ARG A 86 14.21 -19.97 -10.65
CA ARG A 86 14.11 -21.44 -10.80
C ARG A 86 15.47 -22.16 -10.83
N ASP A 87 16.56 -21.40 -10.80
CA ASP A 87 17.91 -21.97 -10.75
C ASP A 87 18.17 -22.66 -9.39
N PRO A 88 18.52 -23.96 -9.37
CA PRO A 88 18.69 -24.71 -8.12
C PRO A 88 19.74 -24.13 -7.17
N ASP A 89 20.86 -23.62 -7.71
CA ASP A 89 21.94 -23.06 -6.89
C ASP A 89 21.50 -21.76 -6.23
N GLN A 90 20.76 -20.91 -6.96
CA GLN A 90 20.15 -19.71 -6.41
C GLN A 90 19.07 -20.02 -5.36
N ILE A 91 18.25 -21.05 -5.58
CA ILE A 91 17.24 -21.47 -4.59
C ILE A 91 17.90 -21.84 -3.27
N GLU A 92 18.94 -22.68 -3.29
CA GLU A 92 19.64 -23.08 -2.07
C GLU A 92 20.38 -21.93 -1.40
N HIS A 93 20.97 -21.01 -2.19
CA HIS A 93 21.55 -19.77 -1.66
C HIS A 93 20.51 -18.91 -0.92
N PHE A 94 19.35 -18.67 -1.52
CA PHE A 94 18.31 -17.86 -0.88
C PHE A 94 17.69 -18.53 0.34
N LYS A 95 17.48 -19.85 0.32
CA LYS A 95 17.09 -20.61 1.50
C LYS A 95 18.09 -20.42 2.64
N LYS A 96 19.39 -20.53 2.35
CA LYS A 96 20.45 -20.32 3.34
C LYS A 96 20.39 -18.91 3.93
N VAL A 97 20.27 -17.88 3.09
CA VAL A 97 20.14 -16.49 3.56
C VAL A 97 18.93 -16.32 4.48
N ILE A 98 17.78 -16.91 4.14
CA ILE A 98 16.57 -16.87 4.99
C ILE A 98 16.84 -17.52 6.35
N VAL A 99 17.46 -18.70 6.38
CA VAL A 99 17.77 -19.42 7.62
C VAL A 99 18.76 -18.62 8.48
N ASP A 100 19.85 -18.14 7.89
CA ASP A 100 20.91 -17.41 8.58
C ASP A 100 20.35 -16.13 9.21
N VAL A 101 19.61 -15.31 8.45
CA VAL A 101 19.02 -14.07 8.98
C VAL A 101 17.97 -14.35 10.06
N THR A 102 17.16 -15.41 9.89
CA THR A 102 16.16 -15.78 10.91
C THR A 102 16.81 -16.08 12.26
N ALA A 103 17.93 -16.82 12.24
CA ALA A 103 18.68 -17.15 13.45
C ALA A 103 19.42 -15.94 14.03
N GLU A 104 20.04 -15.09 13.19
CA GLU A 104 20.72 -13.85 13.61
C GLU A 104 19.77 -12.87 14.31
N GLU A 105 18.52 -12.77 13.85
CA GLU A 105 17.48 -11.92 14.43
C GLU A 105 16.70 -12.62 15.57
N GLY A 106 17.23 -13.75 16.07
CA GLY A 106 16.78 -14.42 17.29
C GLY A 106 15.47 -15.21 17.17
N GLN A 107 14.99 -15.46 15.95
CA GLN A 107 13.78 -16.25 15.69
C GLN A 107 14.13 -17.70 15.32
N GLN A 108 13.14 -18.59 15.32
CA GLN A 108 13.39 -20.02 15.12
C GLN A 108 13.00 -20.45 13.71
N PHE A 109 13.95 -20.89 12.89
CA PHE A 109 13.62 -21.57 11.65
C PHE A 109 12.96 -22.92 11.95
N ILE A 110 11.78 -23.18 11.36
CA ILE A 110 11.03 -24.43 11.54
C ILE A 110 11.19 -25.35 10.33
N GLY A 111 11.05 -24.81 9.12
CA GLY A 111 11.10 -25.63 7.91
C GLY A 111 10.69 -24.86 6.65
N PHE A 112 10.91 -25.52 5.52
CA PHE A 112 10.47 -25.05 4.21
C PHE A 112 9.33 -25.91 3.67
N ARG A 113 8.49 -25.32 2.82
CA ARG A 113 7.45 -26.01 2.05
C ARG A 113 7.45 -25.45 0.63
N GLU A 114 7.51 -26.34 -0.35
CA GLU A 114 7.23 -25.97 -1.73
C GLU A 114 5.72 -25.82 -1.93
N VAL A 115 5.30 -24.72 -2.57
CA VAL A 115 3.87 -24.47 -2.82
C VAL A 115 3.43 -25.31 -4.01
N PRO A 116 2.39 -26.16 -3.88
CA PRO A 116 1.92 -26.96 -4.99
C PRO A 116 1.15 -26.09 -5.99
N VAL A 117 1.73 -25.93 -7.19
CA VAL A 117 1.17 -25.12 -8.28
C VAL A 117 0.74 -25.97 -9.48
N ASP A 118 -0.12 -25.41 -10.33
CA ASP A 118 -0.52 -25.93 -11.64
C ASP A 118 -0.46 -24.83 -12.70
N ASN A 119 0.60 -24.84 -13.50
CA ASN A 119 0.83 -23.83 -14.52
C ASN A 119 0.12 -24.12 -15.84
N SER A 120 -0.72 -25.15 -15.94
CA SER A 120 -1.38 -25.56 -17.19
C SER A 120 -2.25 -24.48 -17.83
N SER A 121 -2.83 -23.60 -17.01
CA SER A 121 -3.68 -22.48 -17.44
C SER A 121 -2.92 -21.24 -17.89
N LEU A 122 -1.59 -21.19 -17.67
CA LEU A 122 -0.76 -20.04 -18.03
C LEU A 122 -0.28 -20.11 -19.48
N SER A 123 0.07 -18.94 -20.03
CA SER A 123 0.73 -18.86 -21.32
C SER A 123 1.97 -19.74 -21.37
N LYS A 124 2.14 -20.44 -22.51
CA LYS A 124 3.30 -21.28 -22.80
C LYS A 124 4.33 -20.59 -23.68
N ALA A 125 4.15 -19.30 -23.98
CA ALA A 125 5.15 -18.52 -24.69
C ALA A 125 6.47 -18.54 -23.89
N PRO A 126 7.63 -18.84 -24.49
CA PRO A 126 8.89 -19.03 -23.75
C PRO A 126 9.25 -17.85 -22.85
N ASP A 127 9.09 -16.62 -23.35
CA ASP A 127 9.41 -15.40 -22.61
C ASP A 127 8.47 -15.16 -21.42
N ILE A 128 7.25 -15.69 -21.46
CA ILE A 128 6.26 -15.57 -20.37
C ILE A 128 6.46 -16.69 -19.36
N ALA A 129 6.52 -17.94 -19.83
CA ALA A 129 6.69 -19.12 -18.99
C ALA A 129 8.03 -19.09 -18.23
N GLY A 130 9.08 -18.50 -18.83
CA GLY A 130 10.38 -18.31 -18.18
C GLY A 130 10.36 -17.35 -16.98
N THR A 131 9.33 -16.50 -16.84
CA THR A 131 9.19 -15.58 -15.70
C THR A 131 8.51 -16.20 -14.48
N GLU A 132 7.96 -17.41 -14.62
CA GLU A 132 7.32 -18.13 -13.51
C GLU A 132 8.32 -18.34 -12.37
N PRO A 133 8.06 -17.84 -11.15
CA PRO A 133 8.95 -18.02 -10.03
C PRO A 133 8.81 -19.41 -9.42
N TYR A 134 9.85 -19.85 -8.72
CA TYR A 134 9.75 -20.93 -7.76
C TYR A 134 9.09 -20.42 -6.47
N HIS A 135 8.00 -21.05 -6.06
CA HIS A 135 7.21 -20.65 -4.90
C HIS A 135 7.67 -21.39 -3.64
N LEU A 136 8.35 -20.65 -2.76
CA LEU A 136 8.84 -21.18 -1.49
C LEU A 136 8.05 -20.60 -0.32
N GLN A 137 7.56 -21.46 0.55
CA GLN A 137 7.09 -21.10 1.88
C GLN A 137 8.13 -21.44 2.94
N VAL A 138 8.32 -20.52 3.90
CA VAL A 138 9.17 -20.73 5.09
C VAL A 138 8.34 -20.59 6.34
N PHE A 139 8.57 -21.47 7.31
CA PHE A 139 7.95 -21.45 8.62
C PHE A 139 8.96 -20.96 9.66
N ILE A 140 8.57 -19.94 10.42
CA ILE A 140 9.39 -19.32 11.45
C ILE A 140 8.61 -19.33 12.76
N GLY A 141 9.20 -19.81 13.85
CA GLY A 141 8.65 -19.78 15.20
C GLY A 141 9.12 -18.54 15.96
N ALA A 142 8.26 -18.06 16.86
CA ALA A 142 8.58 -16.95 17.75
C ALA A 142 9.78 -17.30 18.65
N GLY A 143 10.80 -16.43 18.60
CA GLY A 143 11.94 -16.47 19.49
C GLY A 143 11.60 -15.97 20.89
N ARG A 144 12.60 -16.00 21.80
CA ARG A 144 12.41 -15.54 23.19
C ARG A 144 12.04 -14.06 23.29
N ASP A 145 12.48 -13.26 22.33
CA ASP A 145 12.30 -11.80 22.32
C ASP A 145 10.96 -11.38 21.66
N ALA A 146 10.11 -12.33 21.28
CA ALA A 146 8.81 -12.11 20.65
C ALA A 146 7.68 -12.55 21.60
N ALA A 147 7.50 -11.80 22.69
CA ALA A 147 6.55 -12.16 23.76
C ALA A 147 5.08 -12.06 23.33
N THR A 148 4.76 -11.12 22.43
CA THR A 148 3.41 -10.96 21.88
C THR A 148 3.41 -11.16 20.38
N ASN A 149 2.22 -11.44 19.82
CA ASN A 149 2.06 -11.53 18.37
C ASN A 149 2.47 -10.23 17.65
N GLN A 150 2.25 -9.05 18.25
CA GLN A 150 2.69 -7.78 17.66
C GLN A 150 4.22 -7.64 17.66
N ASP A 151 4.90 -8.11 18.71
CA ASP A 151 6.36 -8.13 18.76
C ASP A 151 6.93 -9.11 17.74
N PHE A 152 6.28 -10.26 17.58
CA PHE A 152 6.66 -11.23 16.58
C PHE A 152 6.51 -10.67 15.16
N GLU A 153 5.37 -10.07 14.84
CA GLU A 153 5.16 -9.38 13.56
C GLU A 153 6.22 -8.29 13.28
N ARG A 154 6.66 -7.56 14.31
CA ARG A 154 7.72 -6.54 14.18
C ARG A 154 9.07 -7.18 13.86
N LYS A 155 9.41 -8.30 14.50
CA LYS A 155 10.62 -9.06 14.19
C LYS A 155 10.57 -9.70 12.80
N LEU A 156 9.41 -10.16 12.35
CA LEU A 156 9.21 -10.66 10.99
C LEU A 156 9.39 -9.56 9.93
N PHE A 157 8.87 -8.36 10.18
CA PHE A 157 9.13 -7.20 9.32
C PHE A 157 10.63 -6.89 9.23
N LEU A 158 11.33 -6.86 10.36
CA LEU A 158 12.78 -6.68 10.41
C LEU A 158 13.52 -7.77 9.61
N ILE A 159 13.23 -9.04 9.85
CA ILE A 159 13.80 -10.19 9.14
C ILE A 159 13.59 -10.05 7.63
N ARG A 160 12.37 -9.72 7.19
CA ARG A 160 12.05 -9.51 5.77
C ARG A 160 12.93 -8.42 5.16
N LYS A 161 13.11 -7.29 5.86
CA LYS A 161 13.95 -6.18 5.41
C LYS A 161 15.43 -6.55 5.39
N VAL A 162 15.94 -7.22 6.41
CA VAL A 162 17.34 -7.68 6.46
C VAL A 162 17.64 -8.70 5.36
N ILE A 163 16.75 -9.68 5.13
CA ILE A 163 16.89 -10.63 4.01
C ILE A 163 16.93 -9.88 2.67
N SER A 164 15.96 -8.99 2.43
CA SER A 164 15.91 -8.21 1.19
C SER A 164 17.14 -7.34 0.99
N ASN A 165 17.61 -6.65 2.03
CA ASN A 165 18.81 -5.81 1.96
C ASN A 165 20.07 -6.64 1.70
N ARG A 166 20.25 -7.75 2.43
CA ARG A 166 21.38 -8.64 2.23
C ARG A 166 21.46 -9.17 0.80
N ILE A 167 20.32 -9.56 0.22
CA ILE A 167 20.26 -10.01 -1.18
C ILE A 167 20.48 -8.84 -2.14
N TYR A 168 19.86 -7.69 -1.89
CA TYR A 168 20.04 -6.50 -2.72
C TYR A 168 21.52 -6.08 -2.79
N ASP A 169 22.21 -6.04 -1.66
CA ASP A 169 23.61 -5.66 -1.56
C ASP A 169 24.54 -6.70 -2.21
N GLN A 170 24.29 -8.00 -1.98
CA GLN A 170 25.06 -9.09 -2.58
C GLN A 170 25.07 -9.05 -4.12
N PHE A 171 23.97 -8.59 -4.72
CA PHE A 171 23.79 -8.52 -6.17
C PHE A 171 23.94 -7.09 -6.72
N GLY A 172 24.52 -6.16 -5.95
CA GLY A 172 24.79 -4.80 -6.40
C GLY A 172 23.55 -4.02 -6.84
N GLY A 173 22.40 -4.29 -6.21
CA GLY A 173 21.11 -3.69 -6.50
C GLY A 173 20.39 -4.20 -7.76
N GLN A 174 20.90 -5.26 -8.40
CA GLN A 174 20.26 -5.86 -9.57
C GLN A 174 19.07 -6.73 -9.19
N GLU A 175 18.13 -6.90 -10.14
CA GLU A 175 16.99 -7.78 -9.98
C GLU A 175 17.40 -9.26 -10.07
N THR A 176 17.07 -10.04 -9.04
CA THR A 176 17.47 -11.46 -8.90
C THR A 176 16.31 -12.44 -9.04
N GLY A 177 15.08 -11.95 -9.22
CA GLY A 177 13.86 -12.77 -9.12
C GLY A 177 13.46 -13.12 -7.68
N PHE A 178 14.27 -12.76 -6.67
CA PHE A 178 13.90 -12.89 -5.26
C PHE A 178 12.88 -11.83 -4.86
N TYR A 179 11.73 -12.25 -4.33
CA TYR A 179 10.72 -11.31 -3.82
C TYR A 179 9.93 -11.88 -2.63
N PRO A 180 9.95 -11.22 -1.46
CA PRO A 180 9.09 -11.59 -0.34
C PRO A 180 7.66 -11.11 -0.58
N VAL A 181 6.79 -12.04 -0.94
CA VAL A 181 5.36 -11.80 -1.19
C VAL A 181 4.66 -11.40 0.11
N SER A 182 4.84 -12.19 1.15
CA SER A 182 4.37 -11.94 2.51
C SER A 182 5.29 -12.62 3.52
N LEU A 183 5.41 -12.08 4.73
CA LEU A 183 6.01 -12.77 5.88
C LEU A 183 5.30 -12.28 7.14
N SER A 184 4.40 -13.12 7.67
CA SER A 184 3.53 -12.77 8.79
C SER A 184 3.08 -14.04 9.53
N SER A 185 2.61 -13.86 10.75
CA SER A 185 1.92 -14.81 11.62
C SER A 185 0.39 -14.66 11.57
N THR A 186 -0.13 -13.66 10.86
CA THR A 186 -1.57 -13.40 10.72
C THR A 186 -2.06 -13.56 9.29
N THR A 187 -1.30 -13.08 8.30
CA THR A 187 -1.73 -13.05 6.88
C THR A 187 -0.81 -13.83 5.95
N ILE A 188 -1.35 -14.24 4.81
CA ILE A 188 -0.60 -14.83 3.70
C ILE A 188 -1.18 -14.34 2.36
N VAL A 189 -0.32 -14.15 1.37
CA VAL A 189 -0.71 -13.66 0.04
C VAL A 189 -0.41 -14.71 -1.02
N TYR A 190 -1.40 -14.97 -1.89
CA TYR A 190 -1.28 -15.77 -3.10
C TYR A 190 -1.57 -14.88 -4.29
N LYS A 191 -0.53 -14.56 -5.06
CA LYS A 191 -0.64 -13.62 -6.19
C LYS A 191 0.27 -14.06 -7.32
N GLY A 192 0.10 -13.46 -8.49
CA GLY A 192 0.98 -13.70 -9.61
C GLY A 192 0.46 -13.07 -10.88
N MET A 193 1.12 -13.39 -11.98
CA MET A 193 0.82 -12.84 -13.29
C MET A 193 -0.35 -13.59 -13.94
N PHE A 194 -1.55 -13.29 -13.44
CA PHE A 194 -2.77 -14.03 -13.71
C PHE A 194 -3.87 -13.13 -14.28
N LEU A 195 -4.73 -13.73 -15.09
CA LEU A 195 -6.13 -13.36 -15.20
C LEU A 195 -6.87 -13.82 -13.94
N ALA A 196 -7.93 -13.10 -13.57
CA ALA A 196 -8.69 -13.33 -12.34
C ALA A 196 -9.02 -14.82 -12.07
N TYR A 197 -9.56 -15.54 -13.07
CA TYR A 197 -9.96 -16.94 -12.94
C TYR A 197 -8.79 -17.93 -12.81
N GLN A 198 -7.56 -17.53 -13.15
CA GLN A 198 -6.39 -18.40 -13.09
C GLN A 198 -5.86 -18.55 -11.65
N VAL A 199 -6.16 -17.63 -10.73
CA VAL A 199 -5.61 -17.66 -9.35
C VAL A 199 -5.98 -18.95 -8.62
N GLY A 200 -7.27 -19.30 -8.62
CA GLY A 200 -7.76 -20.52 -7.97
C GLY A 200 -7.36 -21.81 -8.71
N ALA A 201 -7.15 -21.73 -10.03
CA ALA A 201 -6.67 -22.85 -10.82
C ALA A 201 -5.18 -23.13 -10.62
N TYR A 202 -4.37 -22.08 -10.43
CA TYR A 202 -2.92 -22.19 -10.30
C TYR A 202 -2.49 -22.69 -8.93
N TYR A 203 -3.03 -22.14 -7.85
CA TYR A 203 -2.64 -22.50 -6.48
C TYR A 203 -3.54 -23.59 -5.90
N LYS A 204 -3.03 -24.83 -5.84
CA LYS A 204 -3.80 -25.99 -5.38
C LYS A 204 -4.29 -25.86 -3.94
N ASP A 205 -3.55 -25.14 -3.11
CA ASP A 205 -3.90 -24.85 -1.73
C ASP A 205 -5.27 -24.14 -1.61
N LEU A 206 -5.62 -23.25 -2.55
CA LEU A 206 -6.86 -22.48 -2.52
C LEU A 206 -8.12 -23.32 -2.79
N ALA A 207 -7.96 -24.53 -3.32
CA ALA A 207 -9.04 -25.47 -3.55
C ALA A 207 -9.23 -26.46 -2.39
N ASP A 208 -8.31 -26.50 -1.43
CA ASP A 208 -8.37 -27.43 -0.30
C ASP A 208 -9.42 -26.96 0.74
N PRO A 209 -10.43 -27.78 1.09
CA PRO A 209 -11.47 -27.40 2.06
C PRO A 209 -10.95 -27.06 3.46
N ARG A 210 -9.74 -27.50 3.82
CA ARG A 210 -9.09 -27.19 5.11
C ARG A 210 -8.46 -25.79 5.10
N PHE A 211 -8.28 -25.19 3.92
CA PHE A 211 -7.80 -23.84 3.77
C PHE A 211 -8.95 -22.89 4.10
N GLU A 212 -8.96 -22.33 5.30
CA GLU A 212 -10.05 -21.51 5.83
C GLU A 212 -9.55 -20.12 6.24
N SER A 213 -10.36 -19.09 5.99
CA SER A 213 -10.06 -17.70 6.38
C SER A 213 -11.35 -17.00 6.79
N ALA A 214 -11.26 -16.00 7.68
CA ALA A 214 -12.39 -15.10 7.97
C ALA A 214 -12.40 -13.87 7.06
N VAL A 215 -11.34 -13.66 6.27
CA VAL A 215 -11.20 -12.52 5.35
C VAL A 215 -10.53 -12.97 4.05
N ALA A 216 -11.03 -12.45 2.92
CA ALA A 216 -10.40 -12.58 1.62
C ALA A 216 -10.38 -11.22 0.94
N LEU A 217 -9.18 -10.66 0.76
CA LEU A 217 -8.95 -9.41 0.03
C LEU A 217 -8.40 -9.76 -1.35
N VAL A 218 -9.10 -9.39 -2.41
CA VAL A 218 -8.75 -9.72 -3.80
C VAL A 218 -8.49 -8.47 -4.62
N HIS A 219 -7.67 -8.64 -5.65
CA HIS A 219 -7.37 -7.57 -6.59
C HIS A 219 -7.05 -8.10 -7.98
N GLN A 220 -7.58 -7.42 -9.00
CA GLN A 220 -7.22 -7.57 -10.40
C GLN A 220 -6.54 -6.28 -10.88
N ARG A 221 -5.30 -6.39 -11.34
CA ARG A 221 -4.51 -5.24 -11.83
C ARG A 221 -4.83 -4.92 -13.29
N PHE A 222 -4.76 -3.62 -13.60
CA PHE A 222 -4.68 -3.06 -14.94
C PHE A 222 -3.39 -2.23 -15.02
N SER A 223 -2.51 -2.56 -15.95
CA SER A 223 -1.19 -1.96 -16.14
C SER A 223 -1.19 -1.08 -17.38
N THR A 224 -0.60 0.12 -17.28
CA THR A 224 -0.22 0.91 -18.46
C THR A 224 1.07 0.42 -19.10
N ASN A 225 1.80 -0.50 -18.45
CA ASN A 225 3.01 -1.12 -18.98
C ASN A 225 2.68 -2.44 -19.70
N THR A 226 3.31 -2.67 -20.86
CA THR A 226 3.16 -3.89 -21.68
C THR A 226 3.91 -5.12 -21.14
N PHE A 227 4.75 -4.96 -20.11
CA PHE A 227 5.51 -6.04 -19.51
C PHE A 227 4.95 -6.41 -18.13
N PRO A 228 4.17 -7.50 -18.04
CA PRO A 228 3.61 -7.93 -16.77
C PRO A 228 4.69 -8.51 -15.86
N SER A 229 4.44 -8.48 -14.55
CA SER A 229 5.44 -8.85 -13.54
C SER A 229 4.76 -9.47 -12.32
N TRP A 230 5.22 -10.67 -11.94
CA TRP A 230 4.71 -11.42 -10.80
C TRP A 230 4.75 -10.63 -9.48
N LYS A 231 5.85 -9.92 -9.22
CA LYS A 231 6.02 -9.14 -7.98
C LYS A 231 5.08 -7.94 -7.88
N LEU A 232 4.66 -7.37 -9.02
CA LEU A 232 3.80 -6.19 -9.10
C LEU A 232 2.30 -6.53 -9.01
N ALA A 233 1.94 -7.82 -9.06
CA ALA A 233 0.57 -8.24 -8.77
C ALA A 233 0.18 -7.84 -7.34
N HIS A 234 -1.11 -7.55 -7.16
CA HIS A 234 -1.71 -7.27 -5.84
C HIS A 234 -2.44 -8.53 -5.34
N PRO A 235 -2.83 -8.58 -4.05
CA PRO A 235 -2.51 -7.63 -2.98
C PRO A 235 -1.01 -7.56 -2.63
N TYR A 236 -0.63 -6.48 -1.95
CA TYR A 236 0.65 -6.41 -1.22
C TYR A 236 0.49 -6.98 0.19
N ARG A 237 1.38 -6.67 1.15
CA ARG A 237 1.37 -7.34 2.47
C ARG A 237 0.17 -6.90 3.31
N MET A 238 -0.31 -5.69 3.08
CA MET A 238 -1.40 -5.10 3.84
C MET A 238 -2.48 -4.50 2.95
N VAL A 239 -2.14 -4.04 1.74
CA VAL A 239 -3.06 -3.25 0.90
C VAL A 239 -3.38 -3.89 -0.45
N ALA A 240 -4.59 -3.60 -0.92
CA ALA A 240 -4.95 -3.62 -2.32
C ALA A 240 -5.49 -2.24 -2.71
N HIS A 241 -4.93 -1.66 -3.76
CA HIS A 241 -5.19 -0.29 -4.17
C HIS A 241 -5.69 -0.24 -5.61
N ASN A 242 -6.88 0.34 -5.78
CA ASN A 242 -7.39 0.75 -7.08
C ASN A 242 -7.19 2.26 -7.20
N GLY A 243 -6.26 2.66 -8.08
CA GLY A 243 -5.90 4.06 -8.18
C GLY A 243 -4.47 4.29 -8.63
N GLU A 244 -4.02 5.53 -8.47
CA GLU A 244 -2.65 5.96 -8.72
C GLU A 244 -2.28 7.04 -7.72
N ILE A 245 -1.13 6.89 -7.04
CA ILE A 245 -0.60 7.91 -6.13
C ILE A 245 0.25 8.90 -6.93
N ASN A 246 -0.33 10.05 -7.28
CA ASN A 246 0.30 11.06 -8.13
C ASN A 246 1.39 11.88 -7.41
N THR A 247 1.51 11.74 -6.09
CA THR A 247 2.52 12.40 -5.24
C THR A 247 3.74 11.52 -4.94
N LEU A 248 3.80 10.31 -5.53
CA LEU A 248 4.76 9.25 -5.17
C LEU A 248 6.21 9.73 -5.02
N ARG A 249 6.73 10.47 -6.00
CA ARG A 249 8.14 10.90 -6.01
C ARG A 249 8.48 11.75 -4.77
N SER A 250 7.57 12.64 -4.38
CA SER A 250 7.72 13.45 -3.17
C SER A 250 7.69 12.55 -1.94
N ASN A 251 6.70 11.66 -1.84
CA ASN A 251 6.50 10.81 -0.66
C ASN A 251 7.69 9.87 -0.42
N VAL A 252 8.24 9.26 -1.48
CA VAL A 252 9.42 8.39 -1.37
C VAL A 252 10.65 9.19 -0.91
N ASN A 253 10.86 10.38 -1.45
CA ASN A 253 11.98 11.24 -1.07
C ASN A 253 11.88 11.70 0.40
N TRP A 254 10.68 12.09 0.84
CA TRP A 254 10.44 12.46 2.23
C TRP A 254 10.60 11.27 3.17
N MET A 255 10.16 10.07 2.76
CA MET A 255 10.44 8.87 3.54
C MET A 255 11.94 8.57 3.64
N ALA A 256 12.69 8.70 2.55
CA ALA A 256 14.14 8.55 2.59
C ALA A 256 14.81 9.60 3.50
N ALA A 257 14.36 10.86 3.46
CA ALA A 257 14.88 11.93 4.31
C ALA A 257 14.68 11.65 5.81
N ARG A 258 13.60 10.96 6.20
CA ARG A 258 13.32 10.58 7.59
C ARG A 258 14.28 9.51 8.14
N GLN A 259 15.04 8.82 7.30
CA GLN A 259 16.03 7.83 7.73
C GLN A 259 17.00 8.37 8.77
N ALA A 260 17.43 9.63 8.63
CA ALA A 260 18.42 10.24 9.49
C ALA A 260 17.91 10.62 10.89
N SER A 261 16.59 10.78 11.06
CA SER A 261 16.00 11.34 12.28
C SER A 261 14.98 10.43 12.96
N VAL A 262 14.52 9.37 12.28
CA VAL A 262 13.50 8.50 12.87
C VAL A 262 14.06 7.72 14.05
N SER A 263 13.24 7.56 15.08
CA SER A 263 13.53 6.70 16.23
C SER A 263 12.23 6.06 16.71
N SER A 264 12.33 4.83 17.22
CA SER A 264 11.22 4.15 17.87
C SER A 264 11.74 3.25 18.98
N PRO A 265 11.25 3.39 20.22
CA PRO A 265 11.61 2.49 21.31
C PRO A 265 11.29 1.02 21.02
N LEU A 266 10.33 0.76 20.13
CA LEU A 266 9.91 -0.60 19.76
C LEU A 266 10.91 -1.31 18.85
N PHE A 267 11.73 -0.56 18.12
CA PHE A 267 12.81 -1.10 17.29
C PHE A 267 14.19 -0.93 17.95
N GLY A 268 14.38 0.08 18.80
CA GLY A 268 15.71 0.41 19.31
C GLY A 268 16.69 0.66 18.17
N ASP A 269 17.91 0.13 18.29
CA ASP A 269 18.96 0.29 17.28
C ASP A 269 18.68 -0.50 15.98
N ASP A 270 17.81 -1.53 16.04
CA ASP A 270 17.42 -2.32 14.86
C ASP A 270 16.68 -1.48 13.81
N ILE A 271 16.17 -0.28 14.17
CA ILE A 271 15.49 0.61 13.21
C ILE A 271 16.40 0.98 12.03
N SER A 272 17.72 1.01 12.25
CA SER A 272 18.73 1.29 11.22
C SER A 272 18.78 0.21 10.13
N LYS A 273 18.44 -1.04 10.47
CA LYS A 273 18.44 -2.19 9.55
C LYS A 273 17.28 -2.18 8.56
N LEU A 274 16.26 -1.35 8.78
CA LEU A 274 15.04 -1.33 7.96
C LEU A 274 15.22 -0.61 6.61
N TRP A 275 16.29 0.16 6.45
CA TRP A 275 16.44 1.06 5.31
C TRP A 275 17.07 0.38 4.08
N PRO A 276 16.70 0.79 2.86
CA PRO A 276 15.63 1.73 2.54
C PRO A 276 14.24 1.13 2.77
N ILE A 277 13.25 1.89 3.25
CA ILE A 277 11.89 1.37 3.45
C ILE A 277 11.27 0.92 2.12
N SER A 278 11.40 1.76 1.09
CA SER A 278 11.02 1.47 -0.30
C SER A 278 12.25 1.51 -1.20
N TYR A 279 12.43 0.48 -2.03
CA TYR A 279 13.52 0.42 -3.00
C TYR A 279 13.17 1.24 -4.25
N GLU A 280 14.18 1.68 -4.98
CA GLU A 280 14.00 2.35 -6.27
C GLU A 280 13.26 1.44 -7.26
N GLY A 281 12.41 2.03 -8.11
CA GLY A 281 11.67 1.30 -9.16
C GLY A 281 10.46 0.50 -8.67
N GLN A 282 10.09 0.58 -7.38
CA GLN A 282 8.85 -0.01 -6.89
C GLN A 282 7.61 0.75 -7.36
N SER A 283 6.48 0.04 -7.51
CA SER A 283 5.22 0.71 -7.85
C SER A 283 4.75 1.62 -6.72
N ASP A 284 3.89 2.57 -7.08
CA ASP A 284 3.28 3.51 -6.16
C ASP A 284 2.65 2.83 -4.92
N THR A 285 1.90 1.77 -5.17
CA THR A 285 1.19 0.99 -4.16
C THR A 285 2.16 0.18 -3.31
N ALA A 286 3.24 -0.37 -3.88
CA ALA A 286 4.26 -1.06 -3.10
C ALA A 286 4.92 -0.10 -2.09
N CYS A 287 5.22 1.13 -2.53
CA CYS A 287 5.77 2.16 -1.66
C CYS A 287 4.79 2.55 -0.55
N PHE A 288 3.50 2.65 -0.86
CA PHE A 288 2.45 2.90 0.12
C PHE A 288 2.33 1.76 1.14
N ASP A 289 2.31 0.51 0.68
CA ASP A 289 2.28 -0.68 1.53
C ASP A 289 3.45 -0.71 2.52
N ASN A 290 4.68 -0.43 2.03
CA ASN A 290 5.86 -0.36 2.88
C ASN A 290 5.76 0.76 3.94
N ALA A 291 5.23 1.93 3.56
CA ALA A 291 5.03 3.05 4.49
C ALA A 291 3.97 2.71 5.55
N LEU A 292 2.88 2.07 5.15
CA LEU A 292 1.83 1.61 6.07
C LEU A 292 2.37 0.56 7.05
N GLU A 293 3.09 -0.44 6.55
CA GLU A 293 3.70 -1.47 7.40
C GLU A 293 4.73 -0.86 8.36
N PHE A 294 5.56 0.07 7.88
CA PHE A 294 6.51 0.79 8.73
C PHE A 294 5.82 1.51 9.90
N LEU A 295 4.74 2.26 9.64
CA LEU A 295 3.98 2.94 10.68
C LEU A 295 3.30 1.94 11.64
N LEU A 296 2.65 0.89 11.11
CA LEU A 296 1.99 -0.12 11.94
C LEU A 296 3.00 -0.82 12.87
N ARG A 297 4.13 -1.28 12.33
CA ARG A 297 5.18 -1.94 13.12
C ARG A 297 5.90 -0.96 14.06
N GLY A 298 5.90 0.32 13.72
CA GLY A 298 6.35 1.44 14.55
C GLY A 298 5.43 1.81 15.72
N GLY A 299 4.24 1.19 15.82
CA GLY A 299 3.34 1.30 16.97
C GLY A 299 2.04 2.09 16.72
N TYR A 300 1.83 2.58 15.51
CA TYR A 300 0.54 3.18 15.13
C TYR A 300 -0.52 2.09 14.96
N SER A 301 -1.78 2.37 15.31
CA SER A 301 -2.87 1.46 14.92
C SER A 301 -3.10 1.53 13.40
N LEU A 302 -3.67 0.48 12.82
CA LEU A 302 -3.94 0.41 11.37
C LEU A 302 -4.73 1.63 10.87
N ALA A 303 -5.80 2.00 11.57
CA ALA A 303 -6.60 3.18 11.26
C ALA A 303 -5.82 4.50 11.41
N HIS A 304 -4.98 4.63 12.44
CA HIS A 304 -4.16 5.84 12.64
C HIS A 304 -3.16 6.00 11.50
N ALA A 305 -2.44 4.94 11.15
CA ALA A 305 -1.50 4.96 10.03
C ALA A 305 -2.19 5.31 8.71
N MET A 306 -3.37 4.74 8.43
CA MET A 306 -4.17 5.10 7.26
C MET A 306 -4.63 6.56 7.27
N MET A 307 -5.04 7.11 8.41
CA MET A 307 -5.42 8.53 8.53
C MET A 307 -4.23 9.49 8.37
N MET A 308 -3.01 9.05 8.67
CA MET A 308 -1.79 9.82 8.41
C MET A 308 -1.40 9.81 6.93
N LEU A 309 -1.48 8.64 6.27
CA LEU A 309 -1.10 8.49 4.87
C LEU A 309 -2.16 9.05 3.91
N ILE A 310 -3.45 8.82 4.19
CA ILE A 310 -4.59 9.31 3.40
C ILE A 310 -5.49 10.17 4.29
N PRO A 311 -5.07 11.40 4.64
CA PRO A 311 -5.87 12.30 5.45
C PRO A 311 -7.03 12.87 4.65
N GLU A 312 -8.14 13.10 5.34
CA GLU A 312 -9.31 13.77 4.77
C GLU A 312 -9.03 15.22 4.38
N ALA A 313 -9.90 15.81 3.56
CA ALA A 313 -9.93 17.25 3.36
C ALA A 313 -10.35 17.97 4.66
N TRP A 314 -9.36 18.35 5.47
CA TRP A 314 -9.54 19.02 6.77
C TRP A 314 -9.37 20.54 6.69
N ALA A 315 -8.48 21.02 5.82
CA ALA A 315 -8.23 22.44 5.62
C ALA A 315 -9.49 23.13 5.08
N GLY A 316 -9.94 24.20 5.76
CA GLY A 316 -11.14 24.94 5.38
C GLY A 316 -12.48 24.23 5.67
N ASN A 317 -12.47 23.02 6.24
CA ASN A 317 -13.70 22.28 6.52
C ASN A 317 -14.43 22.85 7.77
N GLN A 318 -15.50 23.60 7.59
CA GLN A 318 -16.20 24.25 8.70
C GLN A 318 -16.99 23.29 9.60
N SER A 319 -17.42 22.13 9.10
CA SER A 319 -18.21 21.15 9.87
C SER A 319 -17.38 20.17 10.69
N MET A 320 -16.05 20.15 10.48
CA MET A 320 -15.14 19.30 11.25
C MET A 320 -14.87 19.87 12.65
N SER A 321 -14.91 18.99 13.67
CA SER A 321 -14.62 19.36 15.06
C SER A 321 -13.19 19.90 15.24
N LYS A 322 -12.97 20.72 16.28
CA LYS A 322 -11.67 21.33 16.55
C LYS A 322 -10.60 20.26 16.83
N GLU A 323 -10.96 19.23 17.58
CA GLU A 323 -10.07 18.13 17.96
C GLU A 323 -9.59 17.37 16.73
N ARG A 324 -10.49 17.13 15.76
CA ARG A 324 -10.16 16.43 14.52
C ARG A 324 -9.33 17.29 13.57
N LYS A 325 -9.58 18.61 13.52
CA LYS A 325 -8.71 19.55 12.80
C LYS A 325 -7.31 19.57 13.39
N ALA A 326 -7.20 19.72 14.72
CA ALA A 326 -5.93 19.73 15.42
C ALA A 326 -5.16 18.40 15.24
N PHE A 327 -5.87 17.26 15.23
CA PHE A 327 -5.28 15.98 14.88
C PHE A 327 -4.65 16.01 13.48
N TYR A 328 -5.39 16.44 12.46
CA TYR A 328 -4.87 16.44 11.09
C TYR A 328 -3.76 17.47 10.88
N GLU A 329 -3.88 18.66 11.46
CA GLU A 329 -2.87 19.70 11.39
C GLU A 329 -1.55 19.25 12.03
N TYR A 330 -1.62 18.60 13.20
CA TYR A 330 -0.45 18.01 13.84
C TYR A 330 0.23 16.96 12.96
N HIS A 331 -0.54 16.05 12.36
CA HIS A 331 0.03 14.99 11.52
C HIS A 331 0.49 15.49 10.15
N ALA A 332 -0.07 16.58 9.61
CA ALA A 332 0.37 17.20 8.36
C ALA A 332 1.82 17.70 8.43
N ALA A 333 2.31 18.06 9.63
CA ALA A 333 3.71 18.40 9.85
C ALA A 333 4.64 17.17 9.90
N LEU A 334 4.08 15.97 10.11
CA LEU A 334 4.85 14.72 10.27
C LEU A 334 4.87 13.86 8.99
N MET A 335 3.75 13.82 8.27
CA MET A 335 3.54 12.99 7.09
C MET A 335 2.78 13.78 6.02
N GLU A 336 3.39 13.92 4.85
CA GLU A 336 2.73 14.42 3.66
C GLU A 336 1.67 13.42 3.17
N PRO A 337 0.52 13.91 2.64
CA PRO A 337 -0.50 13.04 2.09
C PRO A 337 0.01 12.22 0.91
N TRP A 338 -0.29 10.93 0.90
CA TRP A 338 -0.13 10.06 -0.26
C TRP A 338 -1.37 10.22 -1.14
N ASP A 339 -1.38 11.32 -1.89
CA ASP A 339 -2.52 11.80 -2.67
C ASP A 339 -2.57 11.20 -4.09
N GLY A 340 -3.76 11.25 -4.67
CA GLY A 340 -4.11 10.68 -5.97
C GLY A 340 -5.45 9.94 -5.93
N PRO A 341 -6.06 9.61 -7.08
CA PRO A 341 -7.29 8.81 -7.10
C PRO A 341 -7.04 7.47 -6.42
N ALA A 342 -7.75 7.14 -5.34
CA ALA A 342 -7.48 5.93 -4.58
C ALA A 342 -8.74 5.35 -3.92
N ALA A 343 -8.98 4.06 -4.14
CA ALA A 343 -9.77 3.19 -3.28
C ALA A 343 -8.83 2.13 -2.70
N VAL A 344 -8.52 2.25 -1.41
CA VAL A 344 -7.56 1.39 -0.72
C VAL A 344 -8.30 0.50 0.24
N CYS A 345 -8.22 -0.81 0.01
CA CYS A 345 -8.60 -1.83 0.98
C CYS A 345 -7.34 -2.30 1.71
N PHE A 346 -7.43 -2.43 3.03
CA PHE A 346 -6.26 -2.71 3.87
C PHE A 346 -6.62 -3.65 5.02
N THR A 347 -5.68 -4.50 5.44
CA THR A 347 -5.87 -5.43 6.55
C THR A 347 -4.55 -5.82 7.21
N ASP A 348 -4.60 -6.12 8.51
CA ASP A 348 -3.54 -6.78 9.28
C ASP A 348 -3.89 -8.25 9.62
N GLY A 349 -4.99 -8.75 9.03
CA GLY A 349 -5.57 -10.06 9.31
C GLY A 349 -6.54 -10.08 10.50
N ARG A 350 -6.59 -9.06 11.36
CA ARG A 350 -7.53 -8.95 12.49
C ARG A 350 -8.61 -7.92 12.22
N GLN A 351 -8.21 -6.83 11.59
CA GLN A 351 -9.07 -5.78 11.09
C GLN A 351 -8.98 -5.75 9.57
N ILE A 352 -10.10 -5.45 8.92
CA ILE A 352 -10.11 -5.11 7.49
C ILE A 352 -10.87 -3.81 7.31
N GLY A 353 -10.35 -2.94 6.46
CA GLY A 353 -10.98 -1.67 6.19
C GLY A 353 -10.84 -1.25 4.74
N ALA A 354 -11.58 -0.20 4.40
CA ALA A 354 -11.44 0.51 3.16
C ALA A 354 -11.56 2.01 3.39
N THR A 355 -10.77 2.78 2.65
CA THR A 355 -10.89 4.23 2.58
C THR A 355 -10.75 4.71 1.13
N LEU A 356 -11.32 5.87 0.86
CA LEU A 356 -11.11 6.56 -0.41
C LEU A 356 -10.12 7.71 -0.22
N ASP A 357 -9.54 8.18 -1.32
CA ASP A 357 -8.86 9.46 -1.35
C ASP A 357 -9.79 10.60 -0.90
N ARG A 358 -9.18 11.75 -0.58
CA ARG A 358 -9.88 12.94 -0.07
C ARG A 358 -11.02 13.45 -0.97
N ASN A 359 -10.95 13.16 -2.27
CA ASN A 359 -11.95 13.58 -3.27
C ASN A 359 -12.91 12.44 -3.65
N GLY A 360 -12.60 11.19 -3.26
CA GLY A 360 -13.37 9.99 -3.58
C GLY A 360 -13.48 9.72 -5.07
N LEU A 361 -12.32 9.69 -5.75
CA LEU A 361 -12.23 9.59 -7.21
C LEU A 361 -12.41 8.15 -7.71
N ARG A 362 -12.46 7.15 -6.83
CA ARG A 362 -12.66 5.74 -7.16
C ARG A 362 -13.87 5.16 -6.43
N PRO A 363 -14.64 4.25 -7.07
CA PRO A 363 -15.83 3.67 -6.47
C PRO A 363 -15.46 2.56 -5.47
N ALA A 364 -16.20 2.51 -4.36
CA ALA A 364 -16.25 1.36 -3.46
C ALA A 364 -17.67 1.22 -2.90
N ARG A 365 -18.28 0.05 -3.07
CA ARG A 365 -19.62 -0.28 -2.58
C ARG A 365 -19.53 -1.47 -1.66
N TYR A 366 -20.34 -1.47 -0.61
CA TYR A 366 -20.39 -2.60 0.31
C TYR A 366 -21.82 -2.96 0.69
N LEU A 367 -21.98 -4.21 1.07
CA LEU A 367 -23.20 -4.73 1.67
C LEU A 367 -22.87 -5.52 2.95
N VAL A 368 -23.86 -5.57 3.83
CA VAL A 368 -23.82 -6.33 5.09
C VAL A 368 -25.01 -7.28 5.08
N THR A 369 -24.77 -8.55 5.39
CA THR A 369 -25.78 -9.60 5.45
C THR A 369 -26.15 -9.96 6.89
N ASP A 370 -27.26 -10.67 7.06
CA ASP A 370 -27.76 -11.18 8.34
C ASP A 370 -26.95 -12.33 8.94
N ASP A 371 -26.15 -13.01 8.12
CA ASP A 371 -25.13 -13.99 8.51
C ASP A 371 -23.76 -13.35 8.82
N ASP A 372 -23.73 -12.06 9.17
CA ASP A 372 -22.53 -11.31 9.57
C ASP A 372 -21.44 -11.19 8.48
N ARG A 373 -21.73 -11.46 7.20
CA ARG A 373 -20.76 -11.20 6.12
C ARG A 373 -20.80 -9.74 5.68
N ILE A 374 -19.62 -9.23 5.39
CA ILE A 374 -19.42 -7.90 4.81
C ILE A 374 -18.68 -8.09 3.50
N ILE A 375 -19.30 -7.62 2.41
CA ILE A 375 -18.77 -7.74 1.06
C ILE A 375 -18.58 -6.34 0.52
N LEU A 376 -17.36 -6.00 0.13
CA LEU A 376 -17.02 -4.73 -0.51
C LEU A 376 -16.36 -5.00 -1.85
N ALA A 377 -16.71 -4.25 -2.88
CA ALA A 377 -16.01 -4.26 -4.15
C ALA A 377 -16.10 -2.90 -4.85
N SER A 378 -15.24 -2.70 -5.87
CA SER A 378 -15.31 -1.53 -6.76
C SER A 378 -16.66 -1.43 -7.49
N GLU A 379 -17.35 -2.56 -7.68
CA GLU A 379 -18.68 -2.64 -8.28
C GLU A 379 -19.67 -3.36 -7.37
N ALA A 380 -20.95 -3.08 -7.54
CA ALA A 380 -22.01 -3.90 -6.92
C ALA A 380 -22.31 -5.09 -7.83
N GLY A 381 -22.75 -6.21 -7.25
CA GLY A 381 -23.13 -7.41 -8.02
C GLY A 381 -21.98 -8.38 -8.31
N THR A 382 -20.81 -8.20 -7.68
CA THR A 382 -19.66 -9.12 -7.83
C THR A 382 -19.84 -10.46 -7.11
N LEU A 383 -20.80 -10.55 -6.19
CA LEU A 383 -21.19 -11.79 -5.52
C LEU A 383 -22.73 -11.81 -5.42
N PRO A 384 -23.41 -12.89 -5.87
CA PRO A 384 -24.84 -13.04 -5.71
C PRO A 384 -25.18 -13.25 -4.24
N VAL A 385 -26.06 -12.41 -3.70
CA VAL A 385 -26.55 -12.49 -2.32
C VAL A 385 -28.07 -12.35 -2.35
N PRO A 386 -28.84 -13.25 -1.71
CA PRO A 386 -30.30 -13.14 -1.64
C PRO A 386 -30.72 -11.80 -1.03
N GLU A 387 -31.63 -11.08 -1.66
CA GLU A 387 -32.04 -9.72 -1.22
C GLU A 387 -32.58 -9.71 0.21
N GLU A 388 -33.26 -10.77 0.61
CA GLU A 388 -33.82 -10.95 1.95
C GLU A 388 -32.76 -11.05 3.06
N SER A 389 -31.53 -11.47 2.72
CA SER A 389 -30.42 -11.58 3.67
C SER A 389 -29.66 -10.27 3.85
N ILE A 390 -29.94 -9.24 3.05
CA ILE A 390 -29.15 -8.01 3.03
C ILE A 390 -29.69 -7.00 4.06
N ILE A 391 -28.93 -6.78 5.12
CA ILE A 391 -29.24 -5.78 6.16
C ILE A 391 -28.92 -4.36 5.66
N LYS A 392 -27.85 -4.19 4.89
CA LYS A 392 -27.39 -2.86 4.46
C LYS A 392 -26.73 -2.93 3.09
N LYS A 393 -27.03 -1.94 2.24
CA LYS A 393 -26.29 -1.62 1.01
C LYS A 393 -25.84 -0.17 1.07
N TRP A 394 -24.56 0.09 0.84
CA TRP A 394 -24.03 1.45 0.91
C TRP A 394 -22.82 1.66 -0.01
N ARG A 395 -22.35 2.91 -0.08
CA ARG A 395 -21.11 3.29 -0.77
C ARG A 395 -20.16 3.97 0.19
N LEU A 396 -18.86 3.78 -0.02
CA LEU A 396 -17.86 4.55 0.70
C LEU A 396 -17.88 6.00 0.21
N GLN A 397 -17.69 6.95 1.13
CA GLN A 397 -17.76 8.38 0.84
C GLN A 397 -16.36 8.99 0.99
N PRO A 398 -16.04 10.08 0.25
CA PRO A 398 -14.78 10.78 0.40
C PRO A 398 -14.49 11.10 1.87
N GLY A 399 -13.28 10.78 2.29
CA GLY A 399 -12.82 10.96 3.65
C GLY A 399 -13.40 10.02 4.70
N LYS A 400 -14.40 9.17 4.40
CA LYS A 400 -14.91 8.17 5.35
C LYS A 400 -14.06 6.90 5.32
N MET A 401 -13.90 6.27 6.49
CA MET A 401 -13.26 4.96 6.63
C MET A 401 -14.31 3.92 7.04
N LEU A 402 -14.36 2.80 6.30
CA LEU A 402 -15.03 1.59 6.75
C LEU A 402 -13.98 0.73 7.45
N LEU A 403 -14.21 0.35 8.70
CA LEU A 403 -13.31 -0.52 9.46
C LEU A 403 -14.11 -1.61 10.16
N ILE A 404 -13.74 -2.86 9.92
CA ILE A 404 -14.31 -4.04 10.52
C ILE A 404 -13.27 -4.59 11.48
N ASP A 405 -13.62 -4.70 12.75
CA ASP A 405 -12.78 -5.33 13.76
C ASP A 405 -13.34 -6.73 14.05
N MET A 406 -12.66 -7.76 13.53
CA MET A 406 -13.13 -9.15 13.65
C MET A 406 -12.93 -9.72 15.04
N GLU A 407 -12.04 -9.13 15.86
CA GLU A 407 -11.86 -9.51 17.26
C GLU A 407 -13.01 -8.94 18.12
N LYS A 408 -13.48 -7.73 17.80
CA LYS A 408 -14.64 -7.12 18.46
C LYS A 408 -15.99 -7.57 17.88
N GLY A 409 -15.99 -8.15 16.68
CA GLY A 409 -17.21 -8.66 16.06
C GLY A 409 -18.11 -7.56 15.47
N GLN A 410 -17.57 -6.39 15.13
CA GLN A 410 -18.39 -5.25 14.73
C GLN A 410 -17.72 -4.31 13.70
N ILE A 411 -18.54 -3.55 12.99
CA ILE A 411 -18.10 -2.39 12.19
C ILE A 411 -17.87 -1.22 13.15
N ILE A 412 -16.64 -0.68 13.16
CA ILE A 412 -16.31 0.53 13.90
C ILE A 412 -16.77 1.74 13.09
N SER A 413 -17.58 2.61 13.69
CA SER A 413 -18.08 3.78 12.98
C SER A 413 -16.96 4.79 12.72
N ASP A 414 -17.03 5.47 11.57
CA ASP A 414 -16.06 6.52 11.19
C ASP A 414 -15.92 7.61 12.26
N GLU A 415 -17.04 7.99 12.87
CA GLU A 415 -17.09 9.04 13.89
C GLU A 415 -16.45 8.59 15.20
N GLU A 416 -16.78 7.39 15.68
CA GLU A 416 -16.16 6.80 16.88
C GLU A 416 -14.65 6.65 16.70
N LEU A 417 -14.23 6.09 15.55
CA LEU A 417 -12.83 5.84 15.23
C LEU A 417 -12.02 7.14 15.27
N LYS A 418 -12.50 8.15 14.56
CA LYS A 418 -11.78 9.42 14.42
C LYS A 418 -11.83 10.26 15.67
N THR A 419 -12.94 10.23 16.40
CA THR A 419 -13.05 10.90 17.70
C THR A 419 -12.07 10.29 18.69
N THR A 420 -11.99 8.96 18.76
CA THR A 420 -11.03 8.26 19.62
C THR A 420 -9.59 8.65 19.31
N LEU A 421 -9.21 8.70 18.02
CA LEU A 421 -7.84 9.05 17.61
C LEU A 421 -7.54 10.55 17.80
N ALA A 422 -8.49 11.42 17.47
CA ALA A 422 -8.36 12.86 17.60
C ALA A 422 -8.32 13.34 19.06
N THR A 423 -8.89 12.58 19.99
CA THR A 423 -8.90 12.92 21.43
C THR A 423 -7.84 12.16 22.24
N ARG A 424 -7.10 11.24 21.62
CA ARG A 424 -6.07 10.43 22.29
C ARG A 424 -4.95 11.26 22.92
N HIS A 425 -4.63 12.39 22.29
CA HIS A 425 -3.59 13.31 22.73
C HIS A 425 -4.08 14.77 22.63
N PRO A 426 -3.50 15.70 23.41
CA PRO A 426 -3.91 17.10 23.40
C PRO A 426 -3.28 17.85 22.21
N TYR A 427 -3.63 17.47 20.97
CA TYR A 427 -2.99 17.98 19.75
C TYR A 427 -3.06 19.50 19.62
N GLU A 428 -4.20 20.13 19.94
CA GLU A 428 -4.36 21.60 19.93
C GLU A 428 -3.31 22.28 20.82
N LYS A 429 -3.13 21.77 22.06
CA LYS A 429 -2.11 22.29 22.98
C LYS A 429 -0.69 22.08 22.49
N TRP A 430 -0.43 21.05 21.68
CA TRP A 430 0.88 20.83 21.08
C TRP A 430 1.13 21.85 19.97
N LEU A 431 0.17 22.02 19.07
CA LEU A 431 0.22 23.01 18.00
C LEU A 431 0.44 24.43 18.56
N ASP A 432 -0.38 24.85 19.54
CA ASP A 432 -0.26 26.16 20.20
C ASP A 432 1.15 26.44 20.77
N ARG A 433 1.86 25.38 21.17
CA ARG A 433 3.19 25.47 21.79
C ARG A 433 4.33 25.43 20.79
N THR A 434 4.14 24.81 19.63
CA THR A 434 5.24 24.49 18.71
C THR A 434 5.13 25.15 17.34
N GLN A 435 3.93 25.55 16.93
CA GLN A 435 3.68 26.15 15.62
C GLN A 435 3.74 27.68 15.71
N LEU A 436 4.36 28.30 14.72
CA LEU A 436 4.36 29.76 14.55
C LEU A 436 3.65 30.08 13.24
N ILE A 437 2.52 30.78 13.32
CA ILE A 437 1.78 31.28 12.16
C ILE A 437 2.38 32.65 11.81
N LEU A 438 3.06 32.73 10.67
CA LEU A 438 3.82 33.93 10.29
C LEU A 438 2.90 35.13 10.04
N GLU A 439 1.67 34.88 9.58
CA GLU A 439 0.63 35.87 9.32
C GLU A 439 0.13 36.56 10.59
N ASP A 440 0.25 35.92 11.75
CA ASP A 440 -0.14 36.48 13.05
C ASP A 440 0.98 37.29 13.70
N LEU A 441 2.19 37.24 13.15
CA LEU A 441 3.33 38.00 13.65
C LEU A 441 3.21 39.48 13.25
N LYS A 442 3.76 40.36 14.09
CA LYS A 442 3.76 41.80 13.82
C LYS A 442 4.47 42.09 12.48
N PRO A 443 3.84 42.88 11.58
CA PRO A 443 4.49 43.31 10.35
C PRO A 443 5.81 44.00 10.67
N VAL A 444 6.85 43.64 9.93
CA VAL A 444 8.15 44.32 10.01
C VAL A 444 8.23 45.30 8.84
N GLU A 445 8.69 46.51 9.12
CA GLU A 445 8.95 47.51 8.06
C GLU A 445 9.87 46.90 7.00
N PRO A 446 9.45 46.89 5.72
CA PRO A 446 10.27 46.37 4.64
C PRO A 446 11.61 47.13 4.60
N ARG A 447 12.72 46.40 4.41
CA ARG A 447 14.02 47.03 4.21
C ARG A 447 13.96 48.00 3.02
N ALA A 448 14.56 49.18 3.19
CA ALA A 448 14.68 50.14 2.10
C ALA A 448 15.33 49.48 0.87
N LEU A 449 14.76 49.72 -0.30
CA LEU A 449 15.28 49.20 -1.56
C LEU A 449 16.71 49.71 -1.78
N ARG A 450 17.64 48.81 -2.10
CA ARG A 450 18.97 49.20 -2.57
C ARG A 450 18.84 49.88 -3.92
N ARG A 451 19.41 51.09 -4.05
CA ARG A 451 19.39 51.93 -5.27
C ARG A 451 20.76 52.04 -5.94
N ASP A 452 21.66 51.13 -5.61
CA ASP A 452 23.02 51.01 -6.15
C ASP A 452 23.05 50.61 -7.63
N VAL A 453 22.02 49.90 -8.11
CA VAL A 453 21.86 49.48 -9.51
C VAL A 453 20.45 49.84 -9.97
N SER A 454 20.33 50.29 -11.23
CA SER A 454 19.02 50.66 -11.78
C SER A 454 18.11 49.42 -11.91
N LEU A 455 16.79 49.62 -11.87
CA LEU A 455 15.83 48.53 -12.05
C LEU A 455 15.98 47.87 -13.43
N LEU A 456 16.24 48.68 -14.46
CA LEU A 456 16.39 48.19 -15.83
C LEU A 456 17.60 47.27 -15.96
N ASP A 457 18.74 47.63 -15.37
CA ASP A 457 19.94 46.78 -15.43
C ASP A 457 19.71 45.45 -14.71
N ARG A 458 18.99 45.46 -13.58
CA ARG A 458 18.59 44.23 -12.87
C ARG A 458 17.64 43.38 -13.70
N GLN A 459 16.63 43.99 -14.30
CA GLN A 459 15.69 43.31 -15.19
C GLN A 459 16.42 42.65 -16.37
N GLN A 460 17.34 43.37 -17.02
CA GLN A 460 18.15 42.84 -18.11
C GLN A 460 19.07 41.72 -17.66
N ALA A 461 19.70 41.83 -16.49
CA ALA A 461 20.57 40.78 -15.94
C ALA A 461 19.82 39.46 -15.70
N PHE A 462 18.54 39.53 -15.30
CA PHE A 462 17.66 38.37 -15.13
C PHE A 462 16.80 38.07 -16.38
N GLY A 463 17.10 38.69 -17.52
CA GLY A 463 16.44 38.39 -18.80
C GLY A 463 14.98 38.82 -18.92
N TYR A 464 14.48 39.71 -18.05
CA TYR A 464 13.12 40.26 -18.16
C TYR A 464 12.97 41.08 -19.44
N THR A 465 11.84 40.89 -20.12
CA THR A 465 11.49 41.57 -21.36
C THR A 465 10.31 42.54 -21.16
N SER A 466 10.05 43.33 -22.20
CA SER A 466 8.84 44.16 -22.25
C SER A 466 7.56 43.33 -22.27
N GLU A 467 7.59 42.11 -22.81
CA GLU A 467 6.43 41.21 -22.83
C GLU A 467 6.17 40.66 -21.42
N ASP A 468 7.21 40.26 -20.68
CA ASP A 468 7.06 39.79 -19.29
C ASP A 468 6.38 40.86 -18.43
N THR A 469 6.83 42.12 -18.55
CA THR A 469 6.32 43.21 -17.71
C THR A 469 4.94 43.69 -18.14
N LYS A 470 4.69 43.87 -19.44
CA LYS A 470 3.42 44.45 -19.94
C LYS A 470 2.32 43.41 -20.13
N ILE A 471 2.66 42.22 -20.61
CA ILE A 471 1.68 41.20 -21.01
C ILE A 471 1.46 40.23 -19.85
N LEU A 472 2.54 39.72 -19.22
CA LEU A 472 2.42 38.69 -18.19
C LEU A 472 2.17 39.27 -16.79
N MET A 473 2.97 40.26 -16.37
CA MET A 473 2.90 40.82 -15.01
C MET A 473 1.74 41.81 -14.80
N SER A 474 1.36 42.59 -15.81
CA SER A 474 0.32 43.61 -15.66
C SER A 474 -1.04 43.01 -15.22
N PRO A 475 -1.54 41.91 -15.82
CA PRO A 475 -2.76 41.26 -15.33
C PRO A 475 -2.63 40.79 -13.88
N MET A 476 -1.52 40.14 -13.51
CA MET A 476 -1.29 39.67 -12.13
C MET A 476 -1.39 40.79 -11.11
N ALA A 477 -0.82 41.96 -11.42
CA ALA A 477 -0.84 43.12 -10.54
C ALA A 477 -2.19 43.84 -10.48
N THR A 478 -3.00 43.78 -11.55
CA THR A 478 -4.22 44.60 -11.68
C THR A 478 -5.50 43.83 -11.37
N THR A 479 -5.57 42.55 -11.75
CA THR A 479 -6.76 41.70 -11.57
C THR A 479 -6.52 40.56 -10.57
N GLY A 480 -5.27 40.30 -10.17
CA GLY A 480 -4.92 39.14 -9.35
C GLY A 480 -4.99 37.82 -10.10
N GLN A 481 -5.01 37.85 -11.44
CA GLN A 481 -5.07 36.68 -12.31
C GLN A 481 -3.87 36.65 -13.28
N GLU A 482 -3.44 35.46 -13.68
CA GLU A 482 -2.42 35.33 -14.72
C GLU A 482 -2.92 35.80 -16.09
N ALA A 483 -1.98 36.10 -16.99
CA ALA A 483 -2.30 36.54 -18.34
C ALA A 483 -2.88 35.39 -19.17
N VAL A 484 -4.02 35.63 -19.84
CA VAL A 484 -4.64 34.66 -20.76
C VAL A 484 -4.23 34.96 -22.20
N GLY A 485 -3.81 33.93 -22.94
CA GLY A 485 -3.45 34.00 -24.35
C GLY A 485 -4.17 32.95 -25.20
N SER A 486 -3.94 32.98 -26.51
CA SER A 486 -4.46 32.00 -27.48
C SER A 486 -3.41 31.68 -28.55
N MET A 487 -3.69 30.69 -29.41
CA MET A 487 -2.76 30.06 -30.35
C MET A 487 -1.70 29.17 -29.67
N GLY A 488 -1.04 28.30 -30.45
CA GLY A 488 0.03 27.44 -29.96
C GLY A 488 1.36 28.17 -29.80
N THR A 489 2.28 27.59 -29.03
CA THR A 489 3.63 28.11 -28.84
C THR A 489 4.49 27.85 -30.09
N ASP A 490 4.66 28.86 -30.94
CA ASP A 490 5.49 28.80 -32.17
C ASP A 490 6.94 29.30 -31.93
N THR A 491 7.44 29.15 -30.70
CA THR A 491 8.82 29.48 -30.35
C THR A 491 9.67 28.21 -30.22
N PRO A 492 10.96 28.23 -30.59
CA PRO A 492 11.84 27.08 -30.36
C PRO A 492 11.84 26.64 -28.89
N ILE A 493 11.99 25.34 -28.66
CA ILE A 493 12.28 24.81 -27.31
C ILE A 493 13.53 25.49 -26.75
N SER A 494 13.61 25.67 -25.43
CA SER A 494 14.63 26.53 -24.81
C SER A 494 16.07 26.18 -25.22
N ALA A 495 16.40 24.88 -25.32
CA ALA A 495 17.71 24.39 -25.73
C ALA A 495 18.09 24.71 -27.20
N MET A 496 17.10 24.97 -28.06
CA MET A 496 17.29 25.34 -29.48
C MET A 496 17.09 26.84 -29.73
N SER A 497 16.83 27.62 -28.68
CA SER A 497 16.58 29.04 -28.84
C SER A 497 17.87 29.78 -29.13
N GLN A 498 17.84 30.67 -30.13
CA GLN A 498 18.91 31.66 -30.36
C GLN A 498 18.87 32.82 -29.35
N LYS A 499 17.83 32.87 -28.51
CA LYS A 499 17.65 33.86 -27.44
C LYS A 499 17.96 33.23 -26.09
N SER A 500 18.46 34.03 -25.15
CA SER A 500 18.64 33.60 -23.76
C SER A 500 17.31 33.14 -23.16
N LYS A 501 17.34 32.03 -22.41
CA LYS A 501 16.20 31.43 -21.73
C LYS A 501 16.55 31.20 -20.26
N LEU A 502 15.56 31.36 -19.39
CA LEU A 502 15.69 31.08 -17.97
C LEU A 502 15.58 29.56 -17.72
N LEU A 503 16.16 29.11 -16.61
CA LEU A 503 16.18 27.69 -16.18
C LEU A 503 14.79 27.21 -15.77
#